data_AF-A0A0S3TEG0-F1
#
_entry.id   AF-A0A0S3TEG0-F1
#
_cell.length_a   1.000
_cell.length_b   1.000
_cell.length_c   1.000
_cell.angle_alpha   90.00
_cell.angle_beta   90.00
_cell.angle_gamma   90.00
#
_symmetry.space_group_name_H-M   'P 1'
#
loop_
_entity.id
_entity.type
_entity.pdbx_description
1 polymer ?
#
loop_
_entity_poly.entity_id
_entity_poly.type
_entity_poly.pdbx_seq_one_letter_code
_entity_poly.pdbx_strand_id
1 'polypeptide(L)'
;MNSGDTYLYVHRAIMHNGEKVVVKVQRPGLKKLFDIDLKNLKLIAEYFQRNEAFRGPLRDWIGIYEECATILYQEIDYINEGKNADRFRRDFRNIKWVRIPLVYWDYTALKVLTMEYQNRPGGYVNFSWL
;
A
#
# COMPACT_ATOMS: atom_id res chain seq x y z
N MET A 1 18.00 -3.88 4.16
CA MET A 1 17.02 -3.21 3.27
C MET A 1 16.05 -4.29 2.82
N ASN A 2 14.81 -4.25 3.31
CA ASN A 2 13.77 -5.13 2.80
C ASN A 2 13.18 -4.49 1.54
N SER A 3 12.72 -5.29 0.58
CA SER A 3 12.24 -4.82 -0.73
C SER A 3 11.09 -3.79 -0.68
N GLY A 4 10.38 -3.68 0.46
CA GLY A 4 9.35 -2.67 0.71
C GLY A 4 9.87 -1.26 1.06
N ASP A 5 11.17 -1.11 1.35
CA ASP A 5 11.78 0.16 1.74
C ASP A 5 12.09 1.09 0.55
N THR A 6 11.82 0.66 -0.68
CA THR A 6 12.18 1.37 -1.92
C THR A 6 11.41 2.68 -2.10
N TYR A 7 10.14 2.70 -1.70
CA TYR A 7 9.22 3.79 -2.03
C TYR A 7 8.81 4.65 -0.82
N LEU A 8 8.94 4.11 0.38
CA LEU A 8 8.54 4.75 1.63
C LEU A 8 9.55 4.44 2.74
N TYR A 9 9.49 5.20 3.82
CA TYR A 9 10.18 4.91 5.07
C TYR A 9 9.17 4.48 6.14
N VAL A 10 9.55 3.50 6.94
CA VAL A 10 8.76 3.06 8.10
C VAL A 10 9.56 3.31 9.36
N HIS A 11 9.05 4.16 10.23
CA HIS A 11 9.66 4.51 11.50
C HIS A 11 8.84 3.99 12.67
N ARG A 12 9.50 3.48 13.70
CA ARG A 12 8.86 3.22 15.00
C ARG A 12 9.04 4.46 15.87
N ALA A 13 7.97 4.89 16.54
CA ALA A 13 7.99 6.03 17.43
C ALA A 13 7.17 5.77 18.70
N ILE A 14 7.31 6.67 19.67
CA ILE A 14 6.55 6.69 20.92
C ILE A 14 5.89 8.06 21.00
N MET A 15 4.57 8.09 21.18
CA MET A 15 3.80 9.33 21.34
C MET A 15 4.01 9.93 22.72
N HIS A 16 3.63 11.20 22.90
CA HIS A 16 3.77 11.91 24.18
C HIS A 16 3.02 11.24 25.34
N ASN A 17 1.95 10.51 25.04
CA ASN A 17 1.18 9.72 26.02
C ASN A 17 1.77 8.33 26.30
N GLY A 18 2.92 7.98 25.70
CA GLY A 18 3.61 6.70 25.87
C GLY A 18 3.19 5.58 24.91
N GLU A 19 2.20 5.81 24.04
CA GLU A 19 1.75 4.81 23.07
C GLU A 19 2.80 4.58 21.97
N LYS A 20 3.02 3.31 21.60
CA LYS A 20 3.95 2.93 20.54
C LYS A 20 3.24 2.95 19.19
N VAL A 21 3.87 3.57 18.21
CA VAL A 21 3.31 3.73 16.85
C VAL A 21 4.31 3.35 15.76
N VAL A 22 3.76 3.05 14.59
CA VAL A 22 4.47 2.99 13.31
C VAL A 22 4.07 4.21 12.49
N VAL A 23 5.06 4.89 11.91
CA VAL A 23 4.87 6.03 11.03
C VAL A 23 5.41 5.67 9.65
N LYS A 24 4.53 5.50 8.66
CA LYS A 24 4.92 5.39 7.26
C LYS A 24 5.04 6.79 6.65
N VAL A 25 6.15 7.08 5.99
CA VAL A 25 6.43 8.37 5.35
C VAL A 25 6.77 8.14 3.88
N GLN A 26 6.09 8.84 2.98
CA GLN A 26 6.41 8.74 1.55
C GLN A 26 7.75 9.41 1.24
N ARG A 27 8.53 8.78 0.35
CA ARG A 27 9.75 9.40 -0.15
C ARG A 27 9.43 10.63 -1.02
N PRO A 28 10.24 11.70 -0.95
CA PRO A 28 10.13 12.80 -1.90
C PRO A 28 10.19 12.29 -3.34
N GLY A 29 9.28 12.76 -4.19
CA GLY A 29 9.23 12.36 -5.60
C GLY A 29 8.58 11.00 -5.86
N LEU A 30 8.01 10.33 -4.85
CA LEU A 30 7.36 9.01 -5.00
C LEU A 30 6.35 8.95 -6.15
N LYS A 31 5.46 9.95 -6.25
CA LYS A 31 4.49 10.03 -7.34
C LYS A 31 5.16 10.01 -8.72
N LYS A 32 6.29 10.72 -8.89
CA LYS A 32 7.02 10.75 -10.16
C LYS A 32 7.64 9.40 -10.49
N LEU A 33 8.13 8.67 -9.49
CA LEU A 33 8.65 7.31 -9.68
C LEU A 33 7.52 6.37 -10.14
N PHE A 34 6.35 6.46 -9.49
CA PHE A 34 5.18 5.66 -9.88
C PHE A 34 4.69 6.00 -11.28
N ASP A 35 4.64 7.28 -11.64
CA ASP A 35 4.26 7.71 -13.00
C ASP A 35 5.22 7.12 -14.06
N ILE A 36 6.52 6.98 -13.76
CA ILE A 36 7.50 6.34 -14.63
C ILE A 36 7.27 4.82 -14.71
N ASP A 37 7.09 4.17 -13.56
CA ASP A 37 6.88 2.71 -13.48
C ASP A 37 5.60 2.30 -14.21
N LEU A 38 4.50 3.03 -14.01
CA LEU A 38 3.24 2.80 -14.71
C LEU A 38 3.35 3.06 -16.21
N LYS A 39 4.13 4.05 -16.63
CA LYS A 39 4.40 4.28 -18.06
C LYS A 39 5.14 3.09 -18.68
N ASN A 40 6.12 2.53 -17.98
CA ASN A 40 6.86 1.35 -18.44
C ASN A 40 5.97 0.10 -18.48
N LEU A 41 5.15 -0.12 -17.45
CA LEU A 41 4.19 -1.23 -17.42
C LEU A 41 3.17 -1.13 -18.56
N LYS A 42 2.69 0.08 -18.87
CA LYS A 42 1.81 0.31 -20.01
C LYS A 42 2.45 -0.11 -21.33
N LEU A 43 3.72 0.26 -21.55
CA LEU A 43 4.46 -0.11 -22.76
C LEU A 43 4.61 -1.64 -22.89
N ILE A 44 4.90 -2.33 -21.77
CA ILE A 44 5.01 -3.79 -21.74
C ILE A 44 3.65 -4.44 -22.02
N ALA A 45 2.57 -3.95 -21.40
CA ALA A 45 1.22 -4.44 -21.60
C ALA A 45 0.78 -4.29 -23.07
N GLU A 46 1.03 -3.11 -23.68
CA GLU A 46 0.76 -2.89 -25.09
C GLU A 46 1.57 -3.82 -26.01
N TYR A 47 2.83 -4.08 -25.68
CA TYR A 47 3.67 -5.01 -26.43
C TYR A 47 3.13 -6.45 -26.38
N PHE A 48 2.78 -6.95 -25.18
CA PHE A 48 2.21 -8.29 -25.03
C PHE A 48 0.83 -8.42 -25.66
N GLN A 49 0.02 -7.36 -25.63
CA GLN A 49 -1.30 -7.37 -26.27
C GLN A 49 -1.22 -7.51 -27.80
N ARG A 50 -0.18 -6.94 -28.42
CA ARG A 50 0.03 -6.97 -29.88
C ARG A 50 0.74 -8.24 -30.37
N ASN A 51 1.50 -8.91 -29.51
CA ASN A 51 2.31 -10.06 -29.90
C ASN A 51 1.52 -11.38 -29.77
N GLU A 52 1.37 -12.09 -30.89
CA GLU A 52 0.57 -13.32 -30.98
C GLU A 52 1.08 -14.44 -30.06
N ALA A 53 2.39 -14.50 -29.78
CA ALA A 53 2.96 -15.46 -28.85
C ALA A 53 2.46 -15.30 -27.41
N PHE A 54 1.95 -14.11 -27.06
CA PHE A 54 1.41 -13.79 -25.74
C PHE A 54 -0.12 -13.67 -25.72
N ARG A 55 -0.79 -13.85 -26.88
CA ARG A 55 -2.24 -13.88 -26.97
C ARG A 55 -2.80 -15.20 -26.44
N GLY A 56 -3.86 -15.09 -25.64
CA GLY A 56 -4.67 -16.21 -25.19
C GLY A 56 -6.04 -15.70 -24.70
N PRO A 57 -7.08 -16.55 -24.67
CA PRO A 57 -8.46 -16.13 -24.36
C PRO A 57 -8.65 -15.52 -22.95
N LEU A 58 -7.65 -15.62 -22.08
CA LEU A 58 -7.65 -15.12 -20.69
C LEU A 58 -6.62 -14.01 -20.43
N ARG A 59 -5.99 -13.43 -21.46
CA ARG A 59 -4.87 -12.51 -21.32
C ARG A 59 -5.21 -11.10 -21.80
N ASP A 60 -5.93 -10.37 -20.95
CA ASP A 60 -6.13 -8.93 -21.08
C ASP A 60 -4.99 -8.18 -20.36
N TRP A 61 -3.89 -7.98 -21.08
CA TRP A 61 -2.71 -7.33 -20.51
C TRP A 61 -2.95 -5.86 -20.18
N ILE A 62 -3.83 -5.20 -20.94
CA ILE A 62 -4.22 -3.81 -20.68
C ILE A 62 -5.10 -3.72 -19.43
N GLY A 63 -6.08 -4.61 -19.27
CA GLY A 63 -6.90 -4.69 -18.06
C GLY A 63 -6.06 -4.96 -16.81
N ILE A 64 -5.09 -5.88 -16.89
CA ILE A 64 -4.13 -6.12 -15.79
C ILE A 64 -3.34 -4.85 -15.45
N TYR A 65 -2.88 -4.12 -16.47
CA TYR A 65 -2.20 -2.85 -16.26
C TYR A 65 -3.10 -1.81 -15.57
N GLU A 66 -4.37 -1.68 -15.99
CA GLU A 66 -5.32 -0.74 -15.40
C GLU A 66 -5.61 -1.05 -13.92
N GLU A 67 -5.73 -2.34 -13.58
CA GLU A 67 -5.89 -2.80 -12.21
C GLU A 67 -4.64 -2.48 -11.37
N CYS A 68 -3.44 -2.80 -11.86
CA CYS A 68 -2.20 -2.45 -11.20
C CYS A 68 -2.07 -0.93 -10.98
N ALA A 69 -2.39 -0.11 -11.99
CA ALA A 69 -2.36 1.34 -11.90
C ALA A 69 -3.31 1.86 -10.81
N THR A 70 -4.53 1.31 -10.77
CA THR A 70 -5.53 1.67 -9.77
C THR A 70 -5.03 1.36 -8.36
N ILE A 71 -4.49 0.15 -8.13
CA ILE A 71 -3.98 -0.27 -6.83
C ILE A 71 -2.80 0.61 -6.39
N LEU A 72 -1.82 0.84 -7.28
CA LEU A 72 -0.65 1.67 -6.99
C LEU A 72 -1.04 3.11 -6.62
N TYR A 73 -2.03 3.70 -7.30
CA TYR A 73 -2.50 5.04 -6.94
C TYR A 73 -3.27 5.08 -5.61
N GLN A 74 -3.96 4.00 -5.24
CA GLN A 74 -4.59 3.89 -3.93
C GLN A 74 -3.54 3.77 -2.81
N GLU A 75 -2.40 3.13 -3.07
CA GLU A 75 -1.32 2.96 -2.08
C GLU A 75 -0.60 4.30 -1.76
N ILE A 76 -0.54 5.24 -2.70
CA ILE A 76 0.07 6.57 -2.44
C ILE A 76 -0.88 7.57 -1.78
N ASP A 77 -2.16 7.23 -1.59
CA ASP A 77 -3.09 8.05 -0.81
C ASP A 77 -3.24 7.45 0.59
N TYR A 78 -2.40 7.91 1.51
CA TYR A 78 -2.42 7.44 2.90
C TYR A 78 -3.70 7.82 3.66
N ILE A 79 -4.47 8.81 3.18
CA ILE A 79 -5.81 9.06 3.74
C ILE A 79 -6.75 7.93 3.33
N ASN A 80 -6.67 7.49 2.08
CA ASN A 80 -7.46 6.36 1.62
C ASN A 80 -7.03 5.04 2.29
N GLU A 81 -5.73 4.79 2.42
CA GLU A 81 -5.21 3.62 3.15
C GLU A 81 -5.71 3.61 4.61
N GLY A 82 -5.64 4.75 5.32
CA GLY A 82 -6.17 4.86 6.67
C GLY A 82 -7.68 4.56 6.76
N LYS A 83 -8.48 5.05 5.79
CA LYS A 83 -9.93 4.78 5.73
C LYS A 83 -10.22 3.31 5.49
N ASN A 84 -9.43 2.66 4.63
CA ASN A 84 -9.52 1.22 4.40
C ASN A 84 -9.16 0.44 5.67
N ALA A 85 -8.11 0.82 6.38
CA ALA A 85 -7.76 0.21 7.66
C ALA A 85 -8.92 0.31 8.67
N ASP A 86 -9.56 1.46 8.81
CA ASP A 86 -10.73 1.61 9.69
C ASP A 86 -11.93 0.75 9.25
N ARG A 87 -12.18 0.68 7.94
CA ARG A 87 -13.21 -0.20 7.38
C ARG A 87 -12.92 -1.66 7.72
N PHE A 88 -11.71 -2.14 7.44
CA PHE A 88 -11.31 -3.51 7.74
C PHE A 88 -11.37 -3.81 9.23
N ARG A 89 -10.94 -2.88 10.08
CA ARG A 89 -11.07 -3.01 11.54
C ARG A 89 -12.51 -3.25 11.96
N ARG A 90 -13.47 -2.53 11.38
CA ARG A 90 -14.90 -2.72 11.63
C ARG A 90 -15.41 -4.05 11.11
N ASP A 91 -15.04 -4.42 9.89
CA ASP A 91 -15.58 -5.59 9.20
C ASP A 91 -15.05 -6.90 9.84
N PHE A 92 -13.80 -6.90 10.30
CA PHE A 92 -13.15 -8.04 10.96
C PHE A 92 -13.23 -8.02 12.49
N ARG A 93 -14.01 -7.13 13.11
CA ARG A 93 -14.08 -6.97 14.58
C ARG A 93 -14.40 -8.26 15.37
N ASN A 94 -15.09 -9.21 14.73
CA ASN A 94 -15.47 -10.48 15.35
C ASN A 94 -14.51 -11.64 15.05
N ILE A 95 -13.49 -11.42 14.21
CA ILE A 95 -12.55 -12.45 13.77
C ILE A 95 -11.31 -12.42 14.66
N LYS A 96 -11.26 -13.31 15.65
CA LYS A 96 -10.24 -13.31 16.72
C LYS A 96 -8.78 -13.42 16.26
N TRP A 97 -8.54 -13.95 15.06
CA TRP A 97 -7.19 -14.15 14.52
C TRP A 97 -6.72 -12.98 13.63
N VAL A 98 -7.60 -12.03 13.30
CA VAL A 98 -7.26 -10.85 12.50
C VAL A 98 -7.26 -9.61 13.42
N ARG A 99 -6.18 -8.82 13.39
CA ARG A 99 -6.09 -7.56 14.14
C ARG A 99 -5.61 -6.45 13.22
N ILE A 100 -6.43 -5.42 13.08
CA ILE A 100 -6.13 -4.26 12.25
C ILE A 100 -5.70 -3.12 13.19
N PRO A 101 -4.52 -2.50 12.96
CA PRO A 101 -4.01 -1.46 13.84
C PRO A 101 -4.91 -0.23 13.80
N LEU A 102 -5.00 0.47 14.94
CA LEU A 102 -5.66 1.77 15.00
C LEU A 102 -4.90 2.79 14.15
N VAL A 103 -5.63 3.61 13.38
CA VAL A 103 -5.09 4.78 12.69
C VAL A 103 -5.17 5.98 13.62
N TYR A 104 -4.07 6.71 13.76
CA TYR A 104 -4.04 7.96 14.51
C TYR A 104 -4.22 9.13 13.54
N TRP A 105 -5.47 9.56 13.38
CA TRP A 105 -5.87 10.54 12.37
C TRP A 105 -5.28 11.94 12.58
N ASP A 106 -5.09 12.36 13.84
CA ASP A 106 -4.45 13.64 14.17
C ASP A 106 -2.98 13.70 13.72
N TYR A 107 -2.36 12.54 13.47
CA TYR A 107 -0.98 12.39 12.99
C TYR A 107 -0.91 11.75 11.60
N THR A 108 -2.00 11.74 10.85
CA THR A 108 -2.10 11.17 9.51
C THR A 108 -2.45 12.25 8.49
N ALA A 109 -1.76 12.22 7.36
CA ALA A 109 -1.90 13.16 6.24
C ALA A 109 -1.64 12.43 4.91
N LEU A 110 -1.78 13.14 3.79
CA LEU A 110 -1.61 12.57 2.44
C LEU A 110 -0.29 11.79 2.23
N LYS A 111 0.79 12.15 2.94
CA LYS A 111 2.14 11.58 2.78
C LYS A 111 2.69 10.91 4.03
N VAL A 112 1.92 10.90 5.12
CA VAL A 112 2.32 10.35 6.42
C VAL A 112 1.15 9.54 6.99
N LEU A 113 1.36 8.26 7.28
CA LEU A 113 0.36 7.40 7.91
C LEU A 113 0.87 6.94 9.27
N THR A 114 0.12 7.25 10.33
CA THR A 114 0.47 6.88 11.70
C THR A 114 -0.49 5.82 12.23
N MET A 115 0.06 4.68 12.68
CA MET A 115 -0.71 3.51 13.09
C MET A 115 -0.20 2.90 14.40
N GLU A 116 -1.07 2.16 15.08
CA GLU A 116 -0.72 1.39 16.28
C GLU A 116 0.42 0.41 16.01
N TYR A 117 1.43 0.42 16.88
CA TYR A 117 2.50 -0.57 16.81
C TYR A 117 2.01 -1.93 17.32
N GLN A 118 1.90 -2.89 16.41
CA GLN A 118 1.58 -4.28 16.76
C GLN A 118 2.87 -5.07 17.01
N ASN A 119 3.10 -5.45 18.27
CA ASN A 119 4.23 -6.30 18.64
C ASN A 119 3.81 -7.78 18.60
N ARG A 120 4.16 -8.52 17.54
CA ARG A 120 4.01 -9.98 17.48
C ARG A 120 5.30 -10.68 17.06
N PRO A 121 5.65 -11.83 17.67
CA PRO A 121 6.62 -12.75 17.09
C PRO A 121 5.98 -13.39 15.85
N GLY A 122 6.41 -12.98 14.64
CA GLY A 122 5.85 -13.50 13.38
C GLY A 122 5.74 -12.53 12.20
N GLY A 123 6.16 -11.28 12.35
CA GLY A 123 6.23 -10.33 11.23
C GLY A 123 5.00 -9.43 11.11
N TYR A 124 5.23 -8.22 10.61
CA TYR A 124 4.21 -7.22 10.34
C TYR A 124 3.28 -7.73 9.23
N VAL A 125 1.97 -7.73 9.46
CA VAL A 125 1.03 -7.76 8.33
C VAL A 125 1.16 -6.39 7.68
N ASN A 126 1.80 -6.33 6.52
CA ASN A 126 1.82 -5.11 5.74
C ASN A 126 0.41 -4.90 5.17
N PHE A 127 -0.31 -3.90 5.70
CA PHE A 127 -1.65 -3.52 5.26
C PHE A 127 -1.69 -2.83 3.89
N SER A 128 -0.55 -2.66 3.20
CA SER A 128 -0.54 -2.21 1.80
C SER A 128 -1.35 -3.11 0.84
N TRP A 129 -1.72 -4.34 1.26
CA TRP A 129 -2.34 -5.36 0.39
C TRP A 129 -3.67 -5.96 0.92
N LEU A 130 -4.33 -5.29 1.86
CA LEU A 130 -5.73 -5.57 2.21
C LEU A 130 -6.59 -4.40 1.74
#